data_AF-A0AAW1QCG5-F1
#
_entry.id   AF-A0AAW1QCG5-F1
#
_cell.length_a   1.000
_cell.length_b   1.000
_cell.length_c   1.000
_cell.angle_alpha   90.00
_cell.angle_beta   90.00
_cell.angle_gamma   90.00
#
_symmetry.space_group_name_H-M   'P 1'
#
loop_
_entity.id
_entity.type
_entity.pdbx_description
1 polymer ?
#
loop_
_entity_poly.entity_id
_entity_poly.type
_entity_poly.pdbx_seq_one_letter_code
_entity_poly.pdbx_strand_id
1 'polypeptide(L)'
;MLGRVQVDVEGAFESIEVPLVAHGSRVLTLDVILPLGLTFEELDEGSLVVVDVADGSHAGRAGVRTGDILRGTTAVRMQMEYPTANLVFGGVGRPKLKKLLFPTSSPSGMRPLVLCMGAIRSNEQLDNRACLVLERPSPPPVAAAREERDAEGPFDPRLFE
;
A
#
# COMPACT_ATOMS: atom_id res chain seq x y z
N MET A 1 16.48 6.24 4.17
CA MET A 1 16.22 7.50 3.42
C MET A 1 14.72 7.77 3.47
N LEU A 2 14.26 9.02 3.64
CA LEU A 2 12.83 9.34 3.63
C LEU A 2 12.43 9.89 2.26
N GLY A 3 11.44 9.27 1.62
CA GLY A 3 10.76 9.79 0.44
C GLY A 3 9.45 10.44 0.87
N ARG A 4 9.20 11.68 0.44
CA ARG A 4 7.90 12.34 0.65
C ARG A 4 7.04 12.19 -0.59
N VAL A 5 5.81 11.72 -0.42
CA VAL A 5 4.84 11.52 -1.50
C VAL A 5 3.62 12.36 -1.22
N GLN A 6 3.17 13.11 -2.22
CA GLN A 6 1.86 13.74 -2.21
C GLN A 6 0.88 12.85 -2.98
N VAL A 7 -0.22 12.54 -2.34
CA VAL A 7 -1.32 11.75 -2.91
C VAL A 7 -2.53 12.65 -2.97
N ASP A 8 -3.16 12.73 -4.14
CA ASP A 8 -4.46 13.35 -4.27
C ASP A 8 -5.52 12.39 -3.76
N VAL A 9 -6.20 12.79 -2.69
CA VAL A 9 -7.32 12.08 -2.08
C VAL A 9 -8.56 12.95 -2.24
N GLU A 10 -9.30 12.73 -3.32
CA GLU A 10 -10.56 13.45 -3.63
C GLU A 10 -10.41 14.98 -3.71
N GLY A 11 -9.31 15.47 -4.29
CA GLY A 11 -8.99 16.89 -4.40
C GLY A 11 -8.28 17.48 -3.18
N ALA A 12 -8.03 16.67 -2.15
CA ALA A 12 -7.18 17.03 -1.02
C ALA A 12 -5.82 16.34 -1.14
N PHE A 13 -4.74 17.12 -1.17
CA PHE A 13 -3.40 16.56 -1.18
C PHE A 13 -2.98 16.14 0.23
N GLU A 14 -2.83 14.84 0.44
CA GLU A 14 -2.24 14.27 1.65
C GLU A 14 -0.76 13.96 1.40
N SER A 15 0.09 14.24 2.40
CA SER A 15 1.52 13.92 2.33
C SER A 15 1.84 12.76 3.27
N ILE A 16 2.57 11.76 2.79
CA ILE A 16 3.21 10.76 3.65
C ILE A 16 4.71 10.76 3.49
N GLU A 17 5.40 10.53 4.59
CA GLU A 17 6.82 10.21 4.61
C GLU A 17 6.98 8.70 4.62
N VAL A 18 7.80 8.22 3.70
CA VAL A 18 7.98 6.80 3.44
C VAL A 18 9.46 6.46 3.62
N PRO A 19 9.81 5.53 4.53
CA PRO A 19 11.17 5.00 4.57
C PRO A 19 11.42 4.15 3.33
N LEU A 20 12.33 4.59 2.47
CA LEU A 20 12.73 3.86 1.27
C LEU A 20 13.76 2.78 1.63
N VAL A 21 13.65 1.60 1.01
CA VAL A 21 14.53 0.45 1.26
C VAL A 21 15.88 0.57 0.58
N ALA A 22 15.97 1.23 -0.57
CA ALA A 22 17.21 1.32 -1.33
C ALA A 22 17.42 2.69 -2.01
N HIS A 23 18.68 3.05 -2.24
CA HIS A 23 19.04 4.18 -3.08
C HIS A 23 18.62 3.92 -4.53
N GLY A 24 17.92 4.87 -5.15
CA GLY A 24 17.39 4.72 -6.52
C GLY A 24 15.98 4.14 -6.60
N SER A 25 15.38 3.78 -5.45
CA SER A 25 13.98 3.38 -5.37
C SER A 25 13.07 4.52 -5.82
N ARG A 26 11.96 4.19 -6.48
CA ARG A 26 10.97 5.16 -6.97
C ARG A 26 9.65 4.93 -6.28
N VAL A 27 8.99 6.01 -5.88
CA VAL A 27 7.64 5.93 -5.35
C VAL A 27 6.63 6.23 -6.44
N LEU A 28 5.60 5.41 -6.53
CA LEU A 28 4.53 5.44 -7.51
C LEU A 28 3.19 5.56 -6.79
N THR A 29 2.28 6.32 -7.38
CA THR A 29 0.89 6.43 -6.93
C THR A 29 0.01 5.91 -8.06
N LEU A 30 -0.72 4.83 -7.83
CA LEU A 30 -1.52 4.15 -8.85
C LEU A 30 -2.97 4.01 -8.39
N ASP A 31 -3.90 4.57 -9.17
CA ASP A 31 -5.33 4.34 -8.99
C ASP A 31 -5.75 3.03 -9.65
N VAL A 32 -6.25 2.09 -8.85
CA VAL A 32 -6.59 0.74 -9.30
C VAL A 32 -8.05 0.42 -8.96
N ILE A 33 -8.76 -0.12 -9.94
CA ILE A 33 -10.14 -0.59 -9.77
C ILE A 33 -10.13 -1.94 -9.02
N LEU A 34 -11.07 -2.12 -8.09
CA LEU A 34 -11.28 -3.39 -7.39
C LEU A 34 -12.07 -4.39 -8.25
N PRO A 35 -11.79 -5.70 -8.16
CA PRO A 35 -10.74 -6.33 -7.34
C PRO A 35 -9.33 -6.13 -7.93
N LEU A 36 -8.31 -5.99 -7.08
CA LEU A 36 -6.95 -5.65 -7.54
C LEU A 36 -6.30 -6.75 -8.40
N GLY A 37 -6.45 -8.02 -7.99
CA GLY A 37 -5.71 -9.15 -8.58
C GLY A 37 -4.22 -9.17 -8.18
N LEU A 38 -3.95 -8.93 -6.89
CA LEU A 38 -2.61 -8.93 -6.30
C LEU A 38 -2.53 -9.88 -5.12
N THR A 39 -1.36 -10.46 -4.92
CA THR A 39 -0.99 -11.14 -3.68
C THR A 39 0.10 -10.35 -2.98
N PHE A 40 -0.10 -10.08 -1.69
CA PHE A 40 0.90 -9.48 -0.81
C PHE A 40 1.47 -10.51 0.15
N GLU A 41 2.75 -10.40 0.42
CA GLU A 41 3.43 -11.10 1.51
C GLU A 41 3.96 -10.05 2.49
N GLU A 42 3.87 -10.36 3.79
CA GLU A 42 4.45 -9.56 4.85
C GLU A 42 5.83 -10.12 5.19
N LEU A 43 6.87 -9.31 5.00
CA LEU A 43 8.25 -9.66 5.39
C LEU A 43 8.49 -9.33 6.87
N ASP A 44 9.55 -9.88 7.46
CA ASP A 44 9.90 -9.79 8.90
C ASP A 44 9.99 -8.34 9.45
N GLU A 45 10.18 -7.37 8.56
CA GLU A 45 10.27 -5.93 8.86
C GLU A 45 8.91 -5.22 8.80
N GLY A 46 7.82 -5.97 8.60
CA GLY A 46 6.45 -5.45 8.41
C GLY A 46 6.26 -4.76 7.06
N SER A 47 7.12 -5.05 6.08
CA SER A 47 7.01 -4.56 4.70
C SER A 47 6.06 -5.47 3.91
N LEU A 48 5.03 -4.87 3.31
CA LEU A 48 4.10 -5.60 2.46
C LEU A 48 4.59 -5.56 1.01
N VAL A 49 5.02 -6.70 0.49
CA VAL A 49 5.60 -6.82 -0.85
C VAL A 49 4.62 -7.53 -1.78
N VAL A 50 4.47 -7.01 -2.99
CA VAL A 50 3.72 -7.68 -4.06
C VAL A 50 4.52 -8.91 -4.50
N VAL A 51 4.00 -10.11 -4.25
CA VAL A 51 4.65 -11.36 -4.65
C VAL A 51 4.07 -11.96 -5.92
N ASP A 52 2.82 -11.61 -6.22
CA ASP A 52 2.15 -12.04 -7.44
C ASP A 52 1.20 -10.97 -7.97
N VAL A 53 1.11 -10.90 -9.29
CA VAL A 53 0.19 -10.04 -10.04
C VAL A 53 -0.53 -10.92 -11.05
N ALA A 54 -1.82 -11.16 -10.82
CA ALA A 54 -2.59 -12.04 -11.68
C ALA A 54 -2.66 -11.52 -13.12
N ASP A 55 -2.56 -12.42 -14.10
CA ASP A 55 -2.60 -12.07 -15.52
C ASP A 55 -3.90 -11.36 -15.90
N GLY A 56 -3.77 -10.24 -16.60
CA GLY A 56 -4.90 -9.42 -17.02
C GLY A 56 -5.64 -8.68 -15.89
N SER A 57 -5.13 -8.72 -14.65
CA SER A 57 -5.71 -8.03 -13.50
C SER A 57 -5.74 -6.50 -13.65
N HIS A 58 -6.61 -5.86 -12.87
CA HIS A 58 -6.68 -4.40 -12.82
C HIS A 58 -5.37 -3.79 -12.34
N ALA A 59 -4.71 -4.39 -11.35
CA ALA A 59 -3.43 -3.93 -10.85
C ALA A 59 -2.30 -4.09 -11.87
N GLY A 60 -2.24 -5.23 -12.59
CA GLY A 60 -1.27 -5.42 -13.66
C GLY A 60 -1.42 -4.38 -14.77
N ARG A 61 -2.66 -4.08 -15.18
CA ARG A 61 -2.97 -3.03 -16.17
C ARG A 61 -2.62 -1.63 -15.68
N ALA A 62 -2.72 -1.37 -14.38
CA ALA A 62 -2.31 -0.11 -13.76
C ALA A 62 -0.79 0.03 -13.62
N GLY A 63 -0.02 -1.03 -13.87
CA GLY A 63 1.45 -1.01 -13.86
C GLY A 63 2.09 -1.45 -12.55
N VAL A 64 1.33 -2.09 -11.65
CA VAL A 64 1.88 -2.78 -10.47
C VAL A 64 2.76 -3.94 -10.92
N ARG A 65 3.88 -4.18 -10.22
CA ARG A 65 4.81 -5.25 -10.52
C ARG A 65 5.15 -6.06 -9.27
N THR A 66 5.45 -7.34 -9.47
CA THR A 66 6.08 -8.17 -8.42
C THR A 66 7.36 -7.49 -7.93
N GLY A 67 7.53 -7.47 -6.60
CA GLY A 67 8.62 -6.78 -5.91
C GLY A 67 8.32 -5.32 -5.54
N ASP A 68 7.20 -4.74 -5.98
CA ASP A 68 6.76 -3.45 -5.46
C ASP A 68 6.35 -3.59 -3.98
N ILE A 69 6.66 -2.58 -3.16
CA ILE A 69 6.38 -2.55 -1.73
C ILE A 69 5.24 -1.57 -1.47
N LEU A 70 4.17 -2.02 -0.78
CA LEU A 70 3.06 -1.15 -0.40
C LEU A 70 3.46 -0.23 0.76
N ARG A 71 3.41 1.07 0.49
CA ARG A 71 3.76 2.15 1.42
C ARG A 71 2.54 2.89 1.96
N GLY A 72 1.42 2.80 1.23
CA GLY A 72 0.13 3.28 1.67
C GLY A 72 -0.97 2.89 0.69
N THR A 73 -2.21 2.99 1.12
CA THR A 73 -3.41 2.82 0.29
C THR A 73 -4.45 3.84 0.70
N THR A 74 -5.42 4.17 -0.14
CA THR A 74 -6.63 4.86 0.36
C THR A 74 -7.47 3.92 1.23
N ALA A 75 -8.15 4.49 2.21
CA ALA A 75 -9.22 3.87 2.97
C ALA A 75 -10.44 4.79 2.95
N VAL A 76 -11.64 4.22 2.96
CA VAL A 76 -12.88 4.96 3.12
C VAL A 76 -13.34 4.87 4.57
N ARG A 77 -13.73 6.01 5.13
CA ARG A 77 -14.27 6.13 6.48
C ARG A 77 -15.46 7.08 6.50
N MET A 78 -16.39 6.83 7.41
CA MET A 78 -17.46 7.77 7.73
C MET A 78 -16.87 8.94 8.51
N GLN A 79 -17.05 10.16 8.02
CA GLN A 79 -16.67 11.39 8.70
C GLN A 79 -17.85 12.35 8.80
N MET A 80 -17.90 13.12 9.87
CA MET A 80 -18.89 14.18 10.03
C MET A 80 -18.43 15.42 9.27
N GLU A 81 -19.23 15.87 8.31
CA GLU A 81 -19.02 17.12 7.59
C GLU A 81 -19.93 18.21 8.17
N TYR A 82 -19.34 19.32 8.57
CA TYR A 82 -20.05 20.48 9.11
C TYR A 82 -19.94 21.64 8.10
N PRO A 83 -21.01 21.93 7.34
CA PRO A 83 -21.06 23.13 6.51
C PRO A 83 -20.76 24.38 7.34
N THR A 84 -20.03 25.35 6.78
CA THR A 84 -19.59 26.56 7.51
C THR A 84 -20.75 27.31 8.15
N ALA A 85 -21.91 27.36 7.49
CA ALA A 85 -23.12 27.94 8.07
C ALA A 85 -23.59 27.19 9.33
N ASN A 86 -23.47 25.87 9.38
CA ASN A 86 -23.89 25.06 10.53
C ASN A 86 -22.95 25.25 11.74
N LEU A 87 -21.67 25.59 11.53
CA LEU A 87 -20.75 25.94 12.61
C LEU A 87 -21.14 27.26 13.29
N VAL A 88 -21.70 28.21 12.53
CA VAL A 88 -22.09 29.53 13.04
C VAL A 88 -23.51 29.52 13.62
N PHE A 89 -24.44 28.80 12.99
CA PHE A 89 -25.86 28.83 13.33
C PHE A 89 -26.36 27.59 14.10
N GLY A 90 -25.47 26.71 14.55
CA GLY A 90 -25.83 25.57 15.40
C GLY A 90 -26.52 24.41 14.67
N GLY A 91 -26.04 24.05 13.47
CA GLY A 91 -26.57 22.93 12.69
C GLY A 91 -25.89 21.58 12.99
N VAL A 92 -26.62 20.48 12.76
CA VAL A 92 -26.08 19.12 12.90
C VAL A 92 -25.16 18.79 11.72
N GLY A 93 -24.03 18.14 12.00
CA GLY A 93 -23.14 17.62 10.96
C GLY A 93 -23.81 16.52 10.15
N ARG A 94 -23.40 16.34 8.89
CA ARG A 94 -23.89 15.25 8.04
C ARG A 94 -22.83 14.17 7.92
N PRO A 95 -23.17 12.90 8.16
CA PRO A 95 -22.23 11.80 7.92
C PRO A 95 -21.99 11.66 6.42
N LYS A 96 -20.71 11.61 6.03
CA LYS A 96 -20.28 11.43 4.64
C LYS A 96 -19.11 10.45 4.60
N LEU A 97 -19.12 9.57 3.62
CA LEU A 97 -17.95 8.74 3.32
C LEU A 97 -16.88 9.64 2.69
N LYS A 98 -15.66 9.57 3.21
CA LYS A 98 -14.48 10.25 2.66
C LYS A 98 -13.35 9.26 2.51
N LYS A 99 -12.56 9.42 1.46
CA LYS A 99 -11.26 8.75 1.35
C LYS A 99 -10.23 9.47 2.20
N LEU A 100 -9.30 8.68 2.73
CA LEU A 100 -8.14 9.14 3.50
C LEU A 100 -6.95 8.29 3.08
N LEU A 101 -5.74 8.84 3.18
CA LEU A 101 -4.53 8.05 2.99
C LEU A 101 -4.25 7.20 4.23
N PHE A 102 -4.14 5.90 4.03
CA PHE A 102 -3.81 4.91 5.03
C PHE A 102 -2.37 4.42 4.81
N PRO A 103 -1.38 4.94 5.57
CA PRO A 103 0.01 4.49 5.43
C PRO A 103 0.15 3.05 5.94
N THR A 104 1.00 2.26 5.29
CA THR A 104 1.38 0.93 5.83
C THR A 104 2.32 1.07 7.03
N SER A 105 2.97 2.23 7.16
CA SER A 105 3.84 2.55 8.29
C SER A 105 3.07 3.07 9.50
N SER A 106 2.87 2.25 10.53
CA SER A 106 2.36 2.72 11.84
C SER A 106 3.49 2.89 12.88
N PRO A 107 3.49 3.96 13.70
CA PRO A 107 4.38 4.13 14.85
C PRO A 107 4.03 3.23 16.05
N SER A 108 2.85 2.60 16.08
CA SER A 108 2.42 1.73 17.18
C SER A 108 2.95 0.27 17.09
N GLY A 109 3.81 -0.04 16.12
CA GLY A 109 4.41 -1.36 15.96
C GLY A 109 3.47 -2.48 15.48
N MET A 110 2.16 -2.24 15.39
CA MET A 110 1.20 -3.22 14.90
C MET A 110 0.89 -2.96 13.42
N ARG A 111 1.22 -3.93 12.55
CA ARG A 111 0.98 -3.85 11.11
C ARG A 111 0.59 -5.21 10.52
N PRO A 112 -0.54 -5.80 10.92
CA PRO A 112 -0.96 -7.01 10.23
C PRO A 112 -1.47 -6.60 8.85
N LEU A 113 -0.93 -7.18 7.78
CA LEU A 113 -1.47 -7.22 6.42
C LEU A 113 -3.01 -7.03 6.36
N VAL A 114 -3.73 -7.68 7.28
CA VAL A 114 -5.18 -7.57 7.53
C VAL A 114 -5.71 -6.13 7.55
N LEU A 115 -5.04 -5.18 8.21
CA LEU A 115 -5.49 -3.78 8.26
C LEU A 115 -5.38 -3.10 6.90
N CYS A 116 -4.29 -3.35 6.17
CA CYS A 116 -4.10 -2.81 4.83
C CYS A 116 -5.12 -3.41 3.86
N MET A 117 -5.39 -4.71 3.96
CA MET A 117 -6.45 -5.36 3.19
C MET A 117 -7.84 -4.79 3.53
N GLY A 118 -8.12 -4.52 4.81
CA GLY A 118 -9.34 -3.85 5.24
C GLY A 118 -9.46 -2.41 4.71
N ALA A 119 -8.36 -1.67 4.66
CA ALA A 119 -8.29 -0.35 4.06
C ALA A 119 -8.58 -0.41 2.55
N ILE A 120 -7.89 -1.27 1.81
CA ILE A 120 -8.15 -1.50 0.36
C ILE A 120 -9.62 -1.81 0.13
N ARG A 121 -10.17 -2.80 0.85
CA ARG A 121 -11.55 -3.25 0.69
C ARG A 121 -12.56 -2.15 1.00
N SER A 122 -12.28 -1.25 1.95
CA SER A 122 -13.21 -0.16 2.26
C SER A 122 -13.49 0.77 1.08
N ASN A 123 -12.61 0.84 0.07
CA ASN A 123 -12.86 1.62 -1.14
C ASN A 123 -14.06 1.14 -1.97
N GLU A 124 -14.54 -0.10 -1.75
CA GLU A 124 -15.80 -0.60 -2.35
C GLU A 124 -17.01 0.25 -1.95
N GLN A 125 -16.95 0.93 -0.80
CA GLN A 125 -18.05 1.70 -0.25
C GLN A 125 -18.30 3.05 -0.95
N LEU A 126 -17.38 3.50 -1.80
CA LEU A 126 -17.46 4.81 -2.43
C LEU A 126 -17.43 4.75 -3.96
N ASP A 127 -16.36 4.23 -4.55
CA ASP A 127 -16.15 4.25 -6.01
C ASP A 127 -15.44 3.01 -6.57
N ASN A 128 -15.23 1.97 -5.76
CA ASN A 128 -14.50 0.75 -6.12
C ASN A 128 -13.07 1.02 -6.62
N ARG A 129 -12.43 2.11 -6.20
CA ARG A 129 -11.04 2.44 -6.58
C ARG A 129 -10.16 2.65 -5.36
N ALA A 130 -9.06 1.90 -5.30
CA ALA A 130 -8.01 2.12 -4.31
C ALA A 130 -6.82 2.82 -4.98
N CYS A 131 -6.34 3.89 -4.36
CA CYS A 131 -5.04 4.45 -4.71
C CYS A 131 -3.97 3.69 -3.92
N LEU A 132 -3.03 3.06 -4.62
CA LEU A 132 -1.88 2.36 -4.04
C LEU A 132 -0.65 3.26 -4.12
N VAL A 133 0.01 3.49 -2.98
CA VAL A 133 1.33 4.09 -2.93
C VAL A 133 2.36 2.98 -2.83
N LEU A 134 3.13 2.79 -3.90
CA LEU A 134 4.08 1.71 -4.06
C LEU A 134 5.50 2.24 -4.14
N GLU A 135 6.42 1.65 -3.39
CA GLU A 135 7.84 1.78 -3.68
C GLU A 135 8.27 0.69 -4.64
N ARG A 136 8.95 1.08 -5.71
CA ARG A 136 9.63 0.18 -6.64
C ARG A 136 11.13 0.25 -6.35
N PRO A 137 11.71 -0.79 -5.72
CA PRO A 137 13.14 -0.80 -5.42
C PRO A 137 13.99 -0.93 -6.69
N SER A 138 15.21 -0.40 -6.62
CA SER A 138 16.23 -0.57 -7.65
C SER A 138 17.56 -0.92 -6.97
N PRO A 139 18.08 -2.17 -7.09
CA PRO A 139 17.52 -3.33 -7.81
C PRO A 139 16.29 -3.96 -7.11
N PRO A 140 15.50 -4.79 -7.80
CA PRO A 140 14.29 -5.40 -7.23
C PRO A 140 14.62 -6.39 -6.09
N PRO A 141 13.80 -6.45 -5.02
CA PRO A 141 14.12 -7.21 -3.81
C PRO A 141 14.10 -8.73 -4.06
N VAL A 142 13.28 -9.19 -5.01
CA VAL A 142 13.20 -10.62 -5.38
C VAL A 142 14.44 -11.11 -6.13
N ALA A 143 15.22 -10.21 -6.75
CA ALA A 143 16.50 -10.58 -7.36
C ALA A 143 17.58 -10.80 -6.28
N ALA A 144 17.64 -9.93 -5.27
CA ALA A 144 18.55 -10.07 -4.15
C ALA A 144 18.25 -11.33 -3.30
N ALA A 145 16.98 -11.60 -3.02
CA ALA A 145 16.56 -12.78 -2.25
C ALA A 145 16.78 -14.12 -3.01
N ARG A 146 16.80 -14.09 -4.35
CA ARG A 146 17.16 -15.27 -5.15
C ARG A 146 18.67 -15.51 -5.16
N GLU A 147 19.48 -14.45 -5.28
CA GLU A 147 20.94 -14.58 -5.19
C GLU A 147 21.40 -15.13 -3.83
N GLU A 148 20.75 -14.75 -2.73
CA GLU A 148 21.06 -15.31 -1.40
C GLU A 148 20.66 -16.79 -1.24
N ARG A 149 19.52 -17.21 -1.80
CA ARG A 149 19.10 -18.63 -1.76
C ARG A 149 19.92 -19.51 -2.70
N ASP A 150 20.33 -18.98 -3.85
CA ASP A 150 21.21 -19.69 -4.79
C ASP A 150 22.65 -19.79 -4.24
N ALA A 151 23.03 -18.93 -3.28
CA ALA A 151 24.31 -18.97 -2.58
C ALA A 151 24.38 -20.02 -1.44
N GLU A 152 23.24 -20.50 -0.92
CA GLU A 152 23.22 -21.56 0.11
C GLU A 152 23.57 -22.96 -0.45
N GLY A 153 23.69 -23.10 -1.78
CA GLY A 153 23.98 -24.37 -2.42
C GLY A 153 22.82 -25.37 -2.29
N PRO A 154 22.80 -26.43 -3.11
CA PRO A 154 21.77 -27.45 -3.01
C PRO A 154 21.85 -28.14 -1.65
N PHE A 155 20.69 -28.43 -1.07
CA PHE A 155 20.56 -29.29 0.11
C PHE A 155 21.38 -30.58 -0.09
N ASP A 156 22.43 -30.77 0.72
CA ASP A 156 23.22 -31.99 0.73
C ASP A 156 22.71 -32.93 1.84
N PRO A 157 21.90 -33.96 1.51
CA PRO A 157 21.36 -34.88 2.50
C PRO A 157 22.45 -35.70 3.22
N ARG A 158 23.69 -35.72 2.71
CA ARG A 158 24.80 -36.50 3.29
C ARG A 158 25.43 -35.84 4.52
N LEU A 159 25.05 -34.60 4.84
CA LEU A 159 25.50 -33.90 6.05
C LEU A 159 24.81 -34.40 7.33
N PHE A 160 23.88 -35.35 7.22
CA PHE A 160 23.07 -35.88 8.33
C PHE A 160 23.22 -37.39 8.55
N GLU A 161 24.25 -38.02 7.97
CA GLU A 161 24.59 -39.44 8.16
C GLU A 161 25.86 -39.64 9.01
#